data_AF-A0A662UFG6-F1
#
_entry.id   AF-A0A662UFG6-F1
#
_cell.length_a   1.000
_cell.length_b   1.000
_cell.length_c   1.000
_cell.angle_alpha   90.00
_cell.angle_beta   90.00
_cell.angle_gamma   90.00
#
_symmetry.space_group_name_H-M   'P 1'
#
loop_
_entity.id
_entity.type
_entity.pdbx_description
1 polymer ?
#
loop_
_entity_poly.entity_id
_entity_poly.type
_entity_poly.pdbx_seq_one_letter_code
_entity_poly.pdbx_strand_id
1 'polypeptide(L)'
;MSRESVSIPLDTYIEASVTSVDVPRVGYRWRGTVEVKLSNRVTIYLMMSGSIAQWLIPGEKVRLKLLSEPRNVKGDLIALPGEYELYRWWDNEWFPIWPPWRRETRLPRRDPITGRTIYEYTIIAREAVTEQDYMEIVGLEQYHYASKEEIVAVWRCPICGRFIESNIQPSCPEHEVPARLHEIRGSLPSSRFLVLELGDRQPFEPKVVAYVRVDTPIPLMSRKIVEKERVVIERGIREKVFPKDWFHPTFWPLVYSRRMEILRRYRELSKMYRSRKIARTILGEEVSEEAIRNANTAAARIARVVVHPDYRGDGRGALAVKMALELSK
;
A
#
# COMPACT_ATOMS: atom_id res chain seq x y z
N MET A 1 38.69 0.37 -23.21
CA MET A 1 37.51 0.60 -24.07
C MET A 1 36.59 1.56 -23.34
N SER A 2 36.64 2.84 -23.70
CA SER A 2 35.74 3.88 -23.21
C SER A 2 34.31 3.50 -23.57
N ARG A 3 33.49 3.17 -22.56
CA ARG A 3 32.03 3.12 -22.77
C ARG A 3 31.61 4.53 -23.17
N GLU A 4 31.17 4.69 -24.41
CA GLU A 4 30.50 5.91 -24.84
C GLU A 4 29.44 6.27 -23.79
N SER A 5 29.54 7.48 -23.25
CA SER A 5 28.53 8.01 -22.35
C SER A 5 27.24 8.12 -23.14
N VAL A 6 26.36 7.13 -23.02
CA VAL A 6 25.06 7.17 -23.64
C VAL A 6 24.29 8.32 -22.98
N SER A 7 24.19 9.46 -23.66
CA SER A 7 23.44 10.60 -23.17
C SER A 7 21.95 10.26 -23.23
N ILE A 8 21.33 10.14 -22.07
CA ILE A 8 19.89 9.87 -21.96
C ILE A 8 19.18 11.22 -21.86
N PRO A 9 18.18 11.50 -22.72
CA PRO A 9 17.50 12.79 -22.67
C PRO A 9 16.80 12.99 -21.33
N LEU A 10 17.07 14.12 -20.69
CA LEU A 10 16.38 14.57 -19.48
C LEU A 10 15.10 15.32 -19.85
N ASP A 11 14.17 15.40 -18.89
CA ASP A 11 12.89 16.12 -18.96
C ASP A 11 11.99 15.76 -20.15
N THR A 12 12.29 14.64 -20.81
CA THR A 12 11.57 14.16 -21.98
C THR A 12 10.93 12.81 -21.66
N TYR A 13 9.74 12.57 -22.21
CA TYR A 13 9.06 11.29 -22.09
C TYR A 13 9.70 10.25 -23.01
N ILE A 14 10.19 9.17 -22.43
CA ILE A 14 10.83 8.05 -23.11
C ILE A 14 9.98 6.81 -22.88
N GLU A 15 9.63 6.11 -23.95
CA GLU A 15 9.01 4.79 -23.83
C GLU A 15 10.04 3.75 -23.39
N ALA A 16 9.65 2.94 -22.42
CA ALA A 16 10.44 1.85 -21.88
C ALA A 16 9.57 0.61 -21.65
N SER A 17 10.21 -0.55 -21.54
CA SER A 17 9.57 -1.79 -21.14
C SER A 17 10.12 -2.24 -19.80
N VAL A 18 9.25 -2.64 -18.88
CA VAL A 18 9.67 -3.27 -17.61
C VAL A 18 10.31 -4.61 -17.95
N THR A 19 11.55 -4.84 -17.49
CA THR A 19 12.26 -6.12 -17.70
C THR A 19 12.24 -6.99 -16.46
N SER A 20 12.36 -6.38 -15.27
CA SER A 20 12.29 -7.08 -14.00
C SER A 20 11.72 -6.18 -12.90
N VAL A 21 11.12 -6.81 -11.88
CA VAL A 21 10.61 -6.15 -10.69
C VAL A 21 11.11 -6.95 -9.49
N ASP A 22 11.88 -6.29 -8.63
CA ASP A 22 12.39 -6.87 -7.39
C ASP A 22 11.76 -6.16 -6.19
N VAL A 23 11.01 -6.92 -5.40
CA VAL A 23 10.42 -6.46 -4.15
C VAL A 23 10.84 -7.43 -3.05
N PRO A 24 11.75 -7.02 -2.14
CA PRO A 24 12.26 -7.90 -1.11
C PRO A 24 11.16 -8.26 -0.13
N ARG A 25 11.15 -9.52 0.30
CA ARG A 25 10.21 -10.04 1.32
C ARG A 25 10.23 -9.23 2.63
N VAL A 26 11.39 -8.73 3.02
CA VAL A 26 11.56 -7.82 4.15
C VAL A 26 11.47 -6.39 3.66
N GLY A 27 10.47 -5.66 4.14
CA GLY A 27 10.22 -4.27 3.74
C GLY A 27 9.56 -4.12 2.37
N TYR A 28 8.86 -5.15 1.88
CA TYR A 28 8.18 -5.18 0.58
C TYR A 28 7.25 -3.99 0.32
N ARG A 29 6.77 -3.30 1.37
CA ARG A 29 5.89 -2.14 1.20
C ARG A 29 6.65 -0.85 0.84
N TRP A 30 7.90 -0.70 1.25
CA TRP A 30 8.66 0.55 1.10
C TRP A 30 10.00 0.39 0.38
N ARG A 31 10.34 -0.84 -0.05
CA ARG A 31 11.50 -1.10 -0.90
C ARG A 31 11.05 -1.84 -2.15
N GLY A 32 11.39 -1.29 -3.31
CA GLY A 32 11.20 -1.91 -4.59
C GLY A 32 12.20 -1.37 -5.60
N THR A 33 12.62 -2.23 -6.52
CA THR A 33 13.47 -1.89 -7.64
C THR A 33 12.78 -2.36 -8.91
N VAL A 34 12.63 -1.47 -9.88
CA VAL A 34 12.06 -1.80 -11.18
C VAL A 34 13.14 -1.59 -12.22
N GLU A 35 13.48 -2.63 -12.94
CA GLU A 35 14.37 -2.55 -14.08
C GLU A 35 13.55 -2.22 -15.33
N VAL A 36 13.93 -1.15 -16.02
CA VAL A 36 13.31 -0.74 -17.28
C VAL A 36 14.35 -0.70 -18.39
N LYS A 37 13.94 -1.15 -19.57
CA LYS A 37 14.74 -1.08 -20.78
C LYS A 37 14.15 -0.02 -21.71
N LEU A 38 14.96 0.99 -22.00
CA LEU A 38 14.64 2.05 -22.95
C LEU A 38 14.67 1.52 -24.39
N SER A 39 14.00 2.22 -25.30
CA SER A 39 14.00 1.92 -26.73
C SER A 39 15.40 1.83 -27.37
N ASN A 40 16.36 2.61 -26.87
CA ASN A 40 17.77 2.60 -27.28
C ASN A 40 18.60 1.46 -26.62
N ARG A 41 17.94 0.46 -26.01
CA ARG A 41 18.54 -0.70 -25.32
C ARG A 41 19.33 -0.38 -24.04
N VAL A 42 19.24 0.84 -23.52
CA VAL A 42 19.79 1.18 -22.20
C VAL A 42 18.89 0.63 -21.10
N THR A 43 19.48 0.03 -20.07
CA THR A 43 18.77 -0.44 -18.88
C THR A 43 18.97 0.53 -17.73
N ILE A 44 17.88 0.87 -17.03
CA ILE A 44 17.89 1.72 -15.83
C ILE A 44 17.15 0.99 -14.70
N TYR A 45 17.71 1.03 -13.50
CA TYR A 45 17.08 0.57 -12.27
C TYR A 45 16.43 1.75 -11.56
N LEU A 46 15.11 1.68 -11.42
CA LEU A 46 14.29 2.69 -10.76
C LEU A 46 14.03 2.26 -9.32
N MET A 47 14.52 3.04 -8.36
CA MET A 47 14.22 2.81 -6.95
C MET A 47 12.90 3.48 -6.56
N MET A 48 11.98 2.73 -5.97
CA MET A 48 10.65 3.21 -5.54
C MET A 48 10.12 2.45 -4.32
N SER A 49 8.93 2.82 -3.84
CA SER A 49 8.24 2.04 -2.81
C SER A 49 7.79 0.70 -3.39
N GLY A 50 8.01 -0.39 -2.63
CA GLY A 50 7.59 -1.71 -3.08
C GLY A 50 6.08 -1.87 -3.19
N SER A 51 5.31 -1.07 -2.45
CA SER A 51 3.84 -0.95 -2.59
C SER A 51 3.39 -0.55 -3.99
N ILE A 52 4.22 0.20 -4.73
CA ILE A 52 3.99 0.61 -6.12
C ILE A 52 4.66 -0.37 -7.08
N ALA A 53 5.93 -0.72 -6.83
CA ALA A 53 6.69 -1.63 -7.69
C ALA A 53 5.99 -2.97 -7.92
N GLN A 54 5.37 -3.54 -6.88
CA GLN A 54 4.68 -4.85 -6.96
C GLN A 54 3.56 -4.91 -8.00
N TRP A 55 3.04 -3.76 -8.46
CA TRP A 55 1.96 -3.70 -9.45
C TRP A 55 2.45 -3.71 -10.90
N LEU A 56 3.76 -3.56 -11.12
CA LEU A 56 4.35 -3.58 -12.44
C LEU A 56 4.68 -5.02 -12.85
N ILE A 57 4.49 -5.31 -14.14
CA ILE A 57 4.68 -6.66 -14.67
C ILE A 57 5.78 -6.63 -15.75
N PRO A 58 6.74 -7.58 -15.75
CA PRO A 58 7.69 -7.71 -16.84
C PRO A 58 7.02 -7.80 -18.21
N GLY A 59 7.53 -7.06 -19.18
CA GLY A 59 6.96 -6.91 -20.53
C GLY A 59 5.99 -5.74 -20.67
N GLU A 60 5.57 -5.12 -19.57
CA GLU A 60 4.67 -3.96 -19.60
C GLU A 60 5.37 -2.72 -20.17
N LYS A 61 4.64 -1.96 -21.00
CA LYS A 61 5.09 -0.67 -21.52
C LYS A 61 4.84 0.42 -20.49
N VAL A 62 5.89 1.19 -20.22
CA VAL A 62 5.86 2.34 -19.33
C VAL A 62 6.46 3.55 -20.04
N ARG A 63 6.12 4.74 -19.53
CA ARG A 63 6.71 5.99 -20.00
C ARG A 63 7.50 6.60 -18.85
N LEU A 64 8.79 6.80 -19.06
CA LEU A 64 9.75 7.31 -18.10
C LEU A 64 10.10 8.75 -18.45
N LYS A 65 10.17 9.62 -17.47
CA LYS A 65 10.79 10.95 -17.59
C LYS A 65 11.88 11.06 -16.54
N LEU A 66 13.13 11.23 -16.96
CA LEU A 66 14.25 11.44 -16.05
C LEU A 66 14.38 12.93 -15.75
N LEU A 67 14.47 13.28 -14.47
CA LEU A 67 14.64 14.66 -13.99
C LEU A 67 16.13 14.98 -13.74
N SER A 68 16.94 13.94 -13.54
CA SER A 68 18.39 14.04 -13.42
C SER A 68 19.07 12.81 -14.01
N GLU A 69 20.37 12.93 -14.28
CA GLU A 69 21.15 11.80 -14.80
C GLU A 69 21.18 10.63 -13.81
N PRO A 70 20.87 9.40 -14.25
CA PRO A 70 21.00 8.21 -13.41
C PRO A 70 22.44 7.99 -12.97
N ARG A 71 22.61 7.55 -11.72
CA ARG A 71 23.93 7.27 -11.14
C ARG A 71 24.47 5.97 -11.68
N ASN A 72 25.71 5.98 -12.15
CA ASN A 72 26.39 4.76 -12.55
C ASN A 72 27.08 4.10 -11.35
N VAL A 73 26.56 2.95 -10.90
CA VAL A 73 27.13 2.16 -9.81
C VAL A 73 27.55 0.82 -10.36
N LYS A 74 28.87 0.59 -10.46
CA LYS A 74 29.45 -0.67 -10.98
C LYS A 74 28.96 -1.08 -12.38
N GLY A 75 28.53 -0.12 -13.20
CA GLY A 75 28.03 -0.36 -14.55
C GLY A 75 26.51 -0.38 -14.66
N ASP A 76 25.78 -0.35 -13.55
CA ASP A 76 24.33 -0.24 -13.51
C ASP A 76 23.90 1.23 -13.36
N LEU A 77 22.92 1.66 -14.17
CA LEU A 77 22.35 3.01 -14.10
C LEU A 77 21.17 3.01 -13.12
N ILE A 78 21.27 3.79 -12.05
CA ILE A 78 20.29 3.80 -10.96
C ILE A 78 19.68 5.20 -10.84
N ALA A 79 18.35 5.28 -10.91
CA ALA A 79 17.60 6.51 -10.62
C ALA A 79 16.93 6.39 -9.25
N LEU A 80 17.18 7.37 -8.38
CA LEU A 80 16.64 7.42 -7.03
C LEU A 80 15.24 8.06 -6.98
N PRO A 81 14.48 7.89 -5.87
CA PRO A 81 13.27 8.65 -5.63
C PRO A 81 13.47 10.16 -5.82
N GLY A 82 12.62 10.79 -6.63
CA GLY A 82 12.71 12.23 -6.95
C GLY A 82 13.57 12.55 -8.17
N GLU A 83 14.32 11.59 -8.72
CA GLU A 83 15.15 11.77 -9.92
C GLU A 83 14.40 11.39 -11.21
N TYR A 84 13.15 10.90 -11.11
CA TYR A 84 12.34 10.48 -12.26
C TYR A 84 10.84 10.49 -11.96
N GLU A 85 10.05 10.47 -13.03
CA GLU A 85 8.62 10.21 -13.04
C GLU A 85 8.32 8.97 -13.89
N LEU A 86 7.33 8.18 -13.48
CA LEU A 86 6.94 6.96 -14.18
C LEU A 86 5.43 6.96 -14.43
N TYR A 87 5.06 6.60 -15.66
CA TYR A 87 3.69 6.56 -16.13
C TYR A 87 3.38 5.17 -16.68
N ARG A 88 2.17 4.71 -16.39
CA ARG A 88 1.63 3.42 -16.84
C ARG A 88 0.55 3.66 -17.88
N TRP A 89 0.51 2.84 -18.92
CA TRP A 89 -0.56 2.90 -19.91
C TRP A 89 -1.82 2.24 -19.35
N TRP A 90 -2.91 2.99 -19.25
CA TRP A 90 -4.21 2.51 -18.76
C TRP A 90 -5.34 3.26 -19.44
N ASP A 91 -6.37 2.53 -19.90
CA ASP A 91 -7.58 3.09 -20.54
C ASP A 91 -7.31 4.17 -21.62
N ASN A 92 -6.36 3.88 -22.52
CA ASN A 92 -5.92 4.78 -23.60
C ASN A 92 -5.24 6.09 -23.14
N GLU A 93 -4.81 6.15 -21.88
CA GLU A 93 -4.10 7.30 -21.31
C GLU A 93 -2.83 6.87 -20.56
N TRP A 94 -1.87 7.79 -20.43
CA TRP A 94 -0.69 7.61 -19.59
C TRP A 94 -0.98 8.12 -18.18
N PHE A 95 -1.17 7.21 -17.24
CA PHE A 95 -1.46 7.56 -15.85
C PHE A 95 -0.16 7.64 -15.01
N PRO A 96 0.06 8.71 -14.24
CA PRO A 96 1.24 8.83 -13.37
C PRO A 96 1.15 7.83 -12.21
N ILE A 97 2.19 6.99 -12.08
CA ILE A 97 2.32 6.04 -10.95
C ILE A 97 3.49 6.40 -10.03
N TRP A 98 4.40 7.25 -10.49
CA TRP A 98 5.50 7.78 -9.70
C TRP A 98 5.82 9.23 -10.13
N PRO A 99 6.06 10.17 -9.20
CA PRO A 99 6.09 10.01 -7.75
C PRO A 99 4.70 9.67 -7.15
N PRO A 100 4.65 9.15 -5.91
CA PRO A 100 3.39 8.86 -5.23
C PRO A 100 2.54 10.12 -5.09
N TRP A 101 1.21 9.95 -5.09
CA TRP A 101 0.29 11.07 -5.03
C TRP A 101 0.48 11.88 -3.73
N ARG A 102 0.43 13.21 -3.87
CA ARG A 102 0.55 14.18 -2.79
C ARG A 102 -0.32 15.40 -3.07
N ARG A 103 -1.05 15.85 -2.06
CA ARG A 103 -1.89 17.04 -2.10
C ARG A 103 -1.77 17.83 -0.81
N GLU A 104 -1.58 19.13 -0.93
CA GLU A 104 -1.66 20.05 0.19
C GLU A 104 -3.02 20.75 0.16
N THR A 105 -3.67 20.84 1.31
CA THR A 105 -4.98 21.48 1.45
C THR A 105 -5.06 22.19 2.79
N ARG A 106 -5.92 23.20 2.85
CA ARG A 106 -6.21 23.90 4.10
C ARG A 106 -7.53 23.43 4.68
N LEU A 107 -7.56 23.27 6.01
CA LEU A 107 -8.75 22.86 6.75
C LEU A 107 -9.06 23.93 7.81
N PRO A 108 -10.06 24.79 7.59
CA PRO A 108 -10.47 25.76 8.58
C PRO A 108 -11.23 25.06 9.71
N ARG A 109 -10.79 25.27 10.95
CA ARG A 109 -11.57 24.91 12.13
C ARG A 109 -12.56 26.02 12.41
N ARG A 110 -13.84 25.70 12.27
CA ARG A 110 -14.93 26.62 12.58
C ARG A 110 -15.44 26.39 13.99
N ASP A 111 -15.79 27.48 14.66
CA ASP A 111 -16.58 27.46 15.89
C ASP A 111 -17.94 26.79 15.60
N PRO A 112 -18.33 25.75 16.36
CA PRO A 112 -19.58 25.05 16.13
C PRO A 112 -20.84 25.89 16.37
N ILE A 113 -20.73 26.99 17.14
CA ILE A 113 -21.83 27.89 17.48
C ILE A 113 -21.83 29.11 16.56
N THR A 114 -20.68 29.78 16.41
CA THR A 114 -20.60 31.05 15.67
C THR A 114 -20.27 30.90 14.19
N GLY A 115 -19.79 29.72 13.77
CA GLY A 115 -19.36 29.44 12.39
C GLY A 115 -18.08 30.17 11.96
N ARG A 116 -17.51 31.01 12.82
CA ARG A 116 -16.27 31.75 12.56
C ARG A 116 -15.09 30.81 12.53
N THR A 117 -14.11 31.06 11.65
CA THR A 117 -12.85 30.32 11.64
C THR A 117 -12.03 30.71 12.87
N ILE A 118 -11.73 29.74 13.73
CA ILE A 118 -10.90 29.92 14.92
C ILE A 118 -9.42 29.88 14.52
N TYR A 119 -9.05 28.88 13.72
CA TYR A 119 -7.71 28.72 13.13
C TYR A 119 -7.81 27.84 11.87
N GLU A 120 -6.73 27.76 11.10
CA GLU A 120 -6.64 26.95 9.88
C GLU A 120 -5.46 25.99 9.98
N TYR A 121 -5.67 24.74 9.60
CA TYR A 121 -4.60 23.75 9.49
C TYR A 121 -4.16 23.60 8.04
N THR A 122 -2.86 23.62 7.80
CA THR A 122 -2.27 23.07 6.58
C THR A 122 -2.19 21.54 6.73
N ILE A 123 -2.83 20.80 5.83
CA ILE A 123 -2.84 19.34 5.81
C ILE A 123 -2.15 18.86 4.53
N ILE A 124 -1.18 17.97 4.69
CA ILE A 124 -0.51 17.29 3.58
C ILE A 124 -1.06 15.87 3.54
N ALA A 125 -1.87 15.58 2.53
CA ALA A 125 -2.33 14.24 2.23
C ALA A 125 -1.38 13.60 1.21
N ARG A 126 -0.85 12.42 1.50
CA ARG A 126 0.04 11.71 0.59
C ARG A 126 -0.02 10.21 0.79
N GLU A 127 0.47 9.45 -0.18
CA GLU A 127 0.64 8.01 0.01
C GLU A 127 1.76 7.66 1.00
N ALA A 128 1.57 6.55 1.73
CA ALA A 128 2.58 5.98 2.61
C ALA A 128 3.63 5.23 1.79
N VAL A 129 4.88 5.65 1.91
CA VAL A 129 5.97 5.12 1.06
C VAL A 129 7.20 4.68 1.84
N THR A 130 7.34 5.12 3.10
CA THR A 130 8.46 4.76 3.96
C THR A 130 8.05 3.80 5.06
N GLU A 131 9.00 3.04 5.63
CA GLU A 131 8.75 2.24 6.82
C GLU A 131 8.17 3.07 7.97
N GLN A 132 8.71 4.27 8.18
CA GLN A 132 8.24 5.16 9.24
C GLN A 132 6.74 5.46 9.06
N ASP A 133 6.28 5.71 7.83
CA ASP A 133 4.85 5.96 7.58
C ASP A 133 3.98 4.79 8.04
N TYR A 134 4.42 3.55 7.75
CA TYR A 134 3.70 2.37 8.20
C TYR A 134 3.79 2.16 9.72
N MET A 135 4.90 2.54 10.37
CA MET A 135 5.01 2.54 11.82
C MET A 135 4.05 3.55 12.48
N GLU A 136 3.91 4.76 11.92
CA GLU A 136 2.92 5.74 12.38
C GLU A 136 1.49 5.21 12.23
N ILE A 137 1.17 4.51 11.13
CA ILE A 137 -0.12 3.86 10.92
C ILE A 137 -0.39 2.80 12.00
N VAL A 138 0.62 1.98 12.35
CA VAL A 138 0.52 1.00 13.46
C VAL A 138 0.24 1.70 14.79
N GLY A 139 0.86 2.86 15.04
CA GLY A 139 0.56 3.69 16.21
C GLY A 139 -0.89 4.16 16.24
N LEU A 140 -1.41 4.65 15.09
CA LEU A 140 -2.80 5.07 14.96
C LEU A 140 -3.80 3.92 15.18
N GLU A 141 -3.51 2.71 14.68
CA GLU A 141 -4.35 1.53 14.92
C GLU A 141 -4.46 1.19 16.41
N GLN A 142 -3.40 1.35 17.19
CA GLN A 142 -3.46 1.11 18.64
C GLN A 142 -4.42 2.07 19.35
N TYR A 143 -4.45 3.34 18.96
CA TYR A 143 -5.43 4.30 19.47
C TYR A 143 -6.86 4.01 19.05
N HIS A 144 -7.08 3.28 17.95
CA HIS A 144 -8.41 2.88 17.51
C HIS A 144 -8.98 1.75 18.38
N TYR A 145 -8.18 0.73 18.68
CA TYR A 145 -8.63 -0.42 19.46
C TYR A 145 -8.67 -0.18 20.96
N ALA A 146 -7.92 0.81 21.47
CA ALA A 146 -7.90 1.21 22.88
C ALA A 146 -7.71 0.04 23.88
N SER A 147 -7.15 -1.09 23.43
CA SER A 147 -6.92 -2.30 24.21
C SER A 147 -5.53 -2.85 23.92
N LYS A 148 -4.81 -3.25 24.98
CA LYS A 148 -3.49 -3.90 24.86
C LYS A 148 -3.59 -5.33 24.33
N GLU A 149 -4.77 -5.95 24.39
CA GLU A 149 -4.98 -7.34 24.00
C GLU A 149 -5.11 -7.51 22.47
N GLU A 150 -5.51 -6.45 21.77
CA GLU A 150 -5.60 -6.47 20.32
C GLU A 150 -4.23 -6.23 19.69
N ILE A 151 -3.64 -7.32 19.18
CA ILE A 151 -2.39 -7.24 18.42
C ILE A 151 -2.67 -6.70 17.01
N VAL A 152 -2.12 -5.53 16.70
CA VAL A 152 -2.36 -4.79 15.45
C VAL A 152 -1.31 -5.02 14.35
N ALA A 153 -0.13 -5.56 14.69
CA ALA A 153 0.96 -5.70 13.73
C ALA A 153 1.68 -7.06 13.83
N VAL A 154 2.20 -7.48 12.68
CA VAL A 154 3.11 -8.62 12.54
C VAL A 154 4.45 -8.10 12.04
N TRP A 155 5.50 -8.52 12.73
CA TRP A 155 6.89 -8.13 12.51
C TRP A 155 7.69 -9.33 12.03
N ARG A 156 8.79 -9.07 11.32
CA ARG A 156 9.68 -10.10 10.80
C ARG A 156 11.13 -9.80 11.13
N CYS A 157 11.85 -10.78 11.67
CA CYS A 157 13.28 -10.66 11.86
C CYS A 157 13.99 -10.55 10.49
N PRO A 158 14.84 -9.54 10.27
CA PRO A 158 15.55 -9.39 9.00
C PRO A 158 16.63 -10.46 8.77
N ILE A 159 17.06 -11.18 9.81
CA ILE A 159 18.14 -12.20 9.74
C ILE A 159 17.54 -13.60 9.58
N CYS A 160 16.81 -14.10 10.58
CA CYS A 160 16.23 -15.45 10.53
C CYS A 160 14.84 -15.53 9.90
N GLY A 161 14.21 -14.39 9.56
CA GLY A 161 12.89 -14.37 8.93
C GLY A 161 11.72 -14.75 9.85
N ARG A 162 11.96 -14.96 11.14
CA ARG A 162 10.92 -15.32 12.13
C ARG A 162 9.86 -14.22 12.26
N PHE A 163 8.59 -14.63 12.27
CA PHE A 163 7.46 -13.74 12.50
C PHE A 163 7.16 -13.56 14.00
N ILE A 164 6.85 -12.33 14.40
CA ILE A 164 6.58 -11.94 15.78
C ILE A 164 5.34 -11.03 15.79
N GLU A 165 4.35 -11.35 16.63
CA GLU A 165 3.13 -10.55 16.78
C GLU A 165 3.33 -9.57 17.94
N SER A 166 3.20 -8.26 17.69
CA SER A 166 3.41 -7.23 18.71
C SER A 166 2.79 -5.90 18.31
N ASN A 167 2.41 -5.08 19.28
CA ASN A 167 1.93 -3.71 19.07
C ASN A 167 3.08 -2.71 18.92
N ILE A 168 4.19 -2.95 19.61
CA ILE A 168 5.43 -2.17 19.48
C ILE A 168 6.46 -2.96 18.67
N GLN A 169 7.45 -2.28 18.08
CA GLN A 169 8.54 -2.95 17.38
C GLN A 169 9.29 -3.87 18.35
N PRO A 170 9.25 -5.21 18.16
CA PRO A 170 9.97 -6.13 19.02
C PRO A 170 11.39 -6.35 18.51
N SER A 171 12.31 -6.71 19.40
CA SER A 171 13.59 -7.31 19.02
C SER A 171 13.42 -8.81 18.76
N CYS A 172 14.21 -9.36 17.84
CA CYS A 172 14.24 -10.80 17.60
C CYS A 172 14.82 -11.53 18.83
N PRO A 173 14.15 -12.56 19.37
CA PRO A 173 14.64 -13.27 20.55
C PRO A 173 15.93 -14.09 20.32
N GLU A 174 16.28 -14.37 19.06
CA GLU A 174 17.48 -15.15 18.72
C GLU A 174 18.68 -14.28 18.29
N HIS A 175 18.40 -13.14 17.66
CA HIS A 175 19.43 -12.30 17.03
C HIS A 175 19.53 -10.91 17.67
N GLU A 176 18.63 -10.57 18.59
CA GLU A 176 18.54 -9.29 19.31
C GLU A 176 18.45 -8.02 18.44
N VAL A 177 18.27 -8.18 17.12
CA VAL A 177 18.05 -7.07 16.19
C VAL A 177 16.58 -6.62 16.16
N PRO A 178 16.30 -5.32 15.94
CA PRO A 178 14.94 -4.82 15.74
C PRO A 178 14.25 -5.52 14.56
N ALA A 179 13.07 -6.09 14.81
CA ALA A 179 12.25 -6.68 13.75
C ALA A 179 11.67 -5.60 12.83
N ARG A 180 11.48 -5.94 11.56
CA ARG A 180 10.94 -5.03 10.55
C ARG A 180 9.45 -5.26 10.41
N LEU A 181 8.67 -4.20 10.20
CA LEU A 181 7.22 -4.34 10.02
C LEU A 181 6.94 -5.20 8.78
N HIS A 182 6.05 -6.18 8.90
CA HIS A 182 5.67 -7.03 7.77
C HIS A 182 4.21 -6.78 7.38
N GLU A 183 3.30 -6.79 8.34
CA GLU A 183 1.87 -6.63 8.08
C GLU A 183 1.22 -5.78 9.17
N ILE A 184 0.36 -4.84 8.75
CA ILE A 184 -0.65 -4.25 9.63
C ILE A 184 -1.86 -5.19 9.57
N ARG A 185 -2.29 -5.75 10.70
CA ARG A 185 -3.27 -6.83 10.71
C ARG A 185 -4.54 -6.46 9.94
N GLY A 186 -4.95 -7.38 9.07
CA GLY A 186 -6.16 -7.23 8.26
C GLY A 186 -5.99 -6.29 7.08
N SER A 187 -4.77 -5.82 6.80
CA SER A 187 -4.40 -5.27 5.50
C SER A 187 -4.04 -6.40 4.52
N LEU A 188 -4.26 -6.14 3.24
CA LEU A 188 -3.82 -7.01 2.15
C LEU A 188 -2.47 -6.51 1.63
N PRO A 189 -1.64 -7.35 1.01
CA PRO A 189 -0.44 -6.91 0.29
C PRO A 189 -0.75 -5.80 -0.74
N SER A 190 -1.90 -5.88 -1.39
CA SER A 190 -2.45 -4.88 -2.33
C SER A 190 -2.99 -3.61 -1.68
N SER A 191 -3.17 -3.57 -0.34
CA SER A 191 -3.72 -2.39 0.33
C SER A 191 -2.81 -1.18 0.13
N ARG A 192 -3.41 -0.07 -0.32
CA ARG A 192 -2.77 1.26 -0.36
C ARG A 192 -3.16 2.04 0.87
N PHE A 193 -2.26 2.90 1.31
CA PHE A 193 -2.42 3.71 2.51
C PHE A 193 -2.17 5.16 2.17
N LEU A 194 -3.14 6.00 2.48
CA LEU A 194 -3.02 7.45 2.44
C LEU A 194 -2.81 7.95 3.87
N VAL A 195 -1.82 8.79 4.10
CA VAL A 195 -1.55 9.44 5.38
C VAL A 195 -1.82 10.93 5.29
N LEU A 196 -2.31 11.52 6.38
CA LEU A 196 -2.50 12.95 6.53
C LEU A 196 -1.51 13.45 7.59
N GLU A 197 -0.70 14.42 7.21
CA GLU A 197 0.28 15.09 8.05
C GLU A 197 -0.13 16.55 8.30
N LEU A 198 0.30 17.13 9.41
CA LEU A 198 0.19 18.57 9.65
C LEU A 198 1.37 19.26 8.93
N GLY A 199 1.08 20.24 8.08
CA GLY A 199 2.11 21.04 7.40
C GLY A 199 2.89 21.91 8.39
N ASP A 200 2.17 22.55 9.32
CA ASP A 200 2.72 23.45 10.34
C ASP A 200 2.88 22.74 11.70
N ARG A 201 3.37 21.49 11.65
CA ARG A 201 3.48 20.60 12.82
C ARG A 201 4.43 21.15 13.87
N GLN A 202 4.01 21.19 15.12
CA GLN A 202 4.89 21.44 16.27
C GLN A 202 5.64 20.16 16.70
N PRO A 203 6.81 20.26 17.35
CA PRO A 203 7.62 19.09 17.72
C PRO A 203 6.89 18.02 18.56
N PHE A 204 5.91 18.43 19.36
CA PHE A 204 5.10 17.55 20.22
C PHE A 204 3.92 16.90 19.49
N GLU A 205 3.55 17.39 18.30
CA GLU A 205 2.43 16.85 17.55
C GLU A 205 2.84 15.59 16.76
N PRO A 206 1.94 14.61 16.61
CA PRO A 206 2.24 13.40 15.84
C PRO A 206 2.52 13.74 14.38
N LYS A 207 3.43 12.97 13.77
CA LYS A 207 3.79 13.14 12.36
C LYS A 207 2.58 12.92 11.44
N VAL A 208 1.84 11.83 11.70
CA VAL A 208 0.62 11.47 10.97
C VAL A 208 -0.58 11.59 11.90
N VAL A 209 -1.55 12.40 11.52
CA VAL A 209 -2.78 12.65 12.32
C VAL A 209 -3.95 11.77 11.91
N ALA A 210 -3.93 11.24 10.68
CA ALA A 210 -4.94 10.31 10.20
C ALA A 210 -4.37 9.45 9.07
N TYR A 211 -4.98 8.29 8.85
CA TYR A 211 -4.73 7.50 7.65
C TYR A 211 -6.02 6.89 7.10
N VAL A 212 -5.98 6.59 5.81
CA VAL A 212 -7.01 5.85 5.09
C VAL A 212 -6.39 4.61 4.48
N ARG A 213 -7.02 3.46 4.69
CA ARG A 213 -6.66 2.21 4.01
C ARG A 213 -7.65 1.93 2.90
N VAL A 214 -7.12 1.76 1.70
CA VAL A 214 -7.87 1.37 0.50
C VAL A 214 -7.49 -0.06 0.14
N ASP A 215 -8.47 -0.96 0.18
CA ASP A 215 -8.28 -2.39 -0.10
C ASP A 215 -8.83 -2.73 -1.50
N THR A 216 -8.04 -3.48 -2.27
CA THR A 216 -8.47 -4.21 -3.48
C THR A 216 -8.32 -5.71 -3.20
N PRO A 217 -9.40 -6.52 -3.23
CA PRO A 217 -10.70 -6.30 -3.86
C PRO A 217 -11.82 -5.94 -2.85
N ILE A 218 -12.98 -5.51 -3.36
CA ILE A 218 -14.19 -5.34 -2.53
C ILE A 218 -14.57 -6.70 -1.91
N PRO A 219 -14.81 -6.79 -0.59
CA PRO A 219 -15.11 -8.06 0.07
C PRO A 219 -16.44 -8.67 -0.40
N LEU A 220 -16.64 -9.95 -0.13
CA LEU A 220 -17.95 -10.57 -0.33
C LEU A 220 -18.98 -9.90 0.57
N MET A 221 -20.06 -9.40 -0.04
CA MET A 221 -21.13 -8.70 0.67
C MET A 221 -22.36 -9.61 0.79
N SER A 222 -22.99 -9.58 1.96
CA SER A 222 -24.30 -10.19 2.22
C SER A 222 -25.16 -9.15 2.95
N ARG A 223 -26.48 -9.14 2.70
CA ARG A 223 -27.41 -8.28 3.43
C ARG A 223 -28.49 -9.10 4.13
N LYS A 224 -29.01 -8.56 5.22
CA LYS A 224 -30.20 -9.09 5.88
C LYS A 224 -31.43 -8.41 5.26
N ILE A 225 -32.42 -9.20 4.86
CA ILE A 225 -33.73 -8.74 4.42
C ILE A 225 -34.74 -9.23 5.45
N VAL A 226 -35.58 -8.32 5.94
CA VAL A 226 -36.66 -8.67 6.87
C VAL A 226 -37.96 -8.72 6.06
N GLU A 227 -38.50 -9.91 5.86
CA GLU A 227 -39.78 -10.13 5.20
C GLU A 227 -40.75 -10.79 6.18
N LYS A 228 -41.88 -10.14 6.46
CA LYS A 228 -42.99 -10.69 7.28
C LYS A 228 -42.47 -11.41 8.55
N GLU A 229 -41.66 -10.70 9.33
CA GLU A 229 -41.04 -11.15 10.60
C GLU A 229 -39.96 -12.24 10.47
N ARG A 230 -39.58 -12.67 9.25
CA ARG A 230 -38.45 -13.56 9.00
C ARG A 230 -37.23 -12.80 8.48
N VAL A 231 -36.07 -13.09 9.07
CA VAL A 231 -34.79 -12.56 8.62
C VAL A 231 -34.18 -13.52 7.59
N VAL A 232 -34.17 -13.12 6.33
CA VAL A 232 -33.49 -13.83 5.24
C VAL A 232 -32.13 -13.19 5.00
N ILE A 233 -31.06 -14.00 5.03
CA ILE A 233 -29.72 -13.53 4.68
C ILE A 233 -29.50 -13.76 3.19
N GLU A 234 -29.53 -12.67 2.42
CA GLU A 234 -29.15 -12.71 1.03
C GLU A 234 -27.63 -12.62 0.90
N ARG A 235 -27.01 -13.72 0.44
CA ARG A 235 -25.56 -13.80 0.21
C ARG A 235 -25.19 -13.33 -1.20
N GLY A 236 -23.97 -12.81 -1.34
CA GLY A 236 -23.35 -12.52 -2.64
C GLY A 236 -23.99 -11.34 -3.37
N ILE A 237 -24.50 -10.34 -2.65
CA ILE A 237 -25.21 -9.20 -3.26
C ILE A 237 -24.34 -8.38 -4.21
N ARG A 238 -23.02 -8.39 -3.99
CA ARG A 238 -22.05 -7.63 -4.77
C ARG A 238 -22.23 -7.88 -6.27
N GLU A 239 -22.29 -9.15 -6.66
CA GLU A 239 -22.42 -9.57 -8.07
C GLU A 239 -23.86 -9.54 -8.59
N LYS A 240 -24.83 -9.28 -7.71
CA LYS A 240 -26.25 -9.10 -8.08
C LYS A 240 -26.59 -7.64 -8.35
N VAL A 241 -25.90 -6.71 -7.68
CA VAL A 241 -26.17 -5.26 -7.76
C VAL A 241 -25.25 -4.57 -8.77
N PHE A 242 -24.02 -5.04 -8.91
CA PHE A 242 -22.99 -4.37 -9.69
C PHE A 242 -22.44 -5.28 -10.81
N PRO A 243 -21.91 -4.68 -11.89
CA PRO A 243 -21.33 -5.43 -13.01
C PRO A 243 -20.17 -6.34 -12.58
N LYS A 244 -19.98 -7.47 -13.26
CA LYS A 244 -18.96 -8.47 -12.88
C LYS A 244 -17.53 -7.96 -13.09
N ASP A 245 -17.31 -7.20 -14.14
CA ASP A 245 -16.05 -6.54 -14.52
C ASP A 245 -15.53 -5.59 -13.43
N TRP A 246 -16.38 -5.11 -12.52
CA TRP A 246 -15.95 -4.30 -11.38
C TRP A 246 -15.14 -5.11 -10.35
N PHE A 247 -15.39 -6.43 -10.25
CA PHE A 247 -14.85 -7.27 -9.18
C PHE A 247 -13.96 -8.41 -9.65
N HIS A 248 -13.97 -8.70 -10.95
CA HIS A 248 -13.25 -9.81 -11.53
C HIS A 248 -12.18 -9.31 -12.50
N PRO A 249 -10.98 -9.91 -12.49
CA PRO A 249 -10.53 -11.00 -11.61
C PRO A 249 -10.31 -10.58 -10.15
N THR A 250 -10.81 -11.37 -9.20
CA THR A 250 -10.59 -11.10 -7.76
C THR A 250 -9.14 -11.43 -7.35
N PHE A 251 -8.63 -10.76 -6.31
CA PHE A 251 -7.30 -10.98 -5.70
C PHE A 251 -6.96 -12.44 -5.30
N TRP A 252 -7.93 -13.37 -5.30
CA TRP A 252 -7.67 -14.76 -4.91
C TRP A 252 -8.13 -15.79 -5.96
N PRO A 253 -7.56 -15.78 -7.17
CA PRO A 253 -7.94 -16.71 -8.24
C PRO A 253 -7.53 -18.17 -7.92
N LEU A 254 -6.51 -18.35 -7.08
CA LEU A 254 -5.96 -19.65 -6.68
C LEU A 254 -6.87 -20.50 -5.78
N VAL A 255 -7.92 -19.91 -5.18
CA VAL A 255 -8.89 -20.66 -4.37
C VAL A 255 -9.70 -21.64 -5.23
N TYR A 256 -9.78 -21.43 -6.55
CA TYR A 256 -10.52 -22.32 -7.43
C TYR A 256 -9.67 -23.48 -7.98
N SER A 257 -8.38 -23.26 -8.25
CA SER A 257 -7.49 -24.28 -8.84
C SER A 257 -6.61 -25.03 -7.84
N ARG A 258 -6.14 -24.39 -6.75
CA ARG A 258 -5.16 -24.97 -5.79
C ARG A 258 -5.64 -25.01 -4.33
N ARG A 259 -6.96 -24.98 -4.11
CA ARG A 259 -7.56 -24.90 -2.75
C ARG A 259 -7.02 -25.92 -1.75
N MET A 260 -6.89 -27.19 -2.18
CA MET A 260 -6.47 -28.29 -1.30
C MET A 260 -5.01 -28.18 -0.88
N GLU A 261 -4.15 -27.72 -1.79
CA GLU A 261 -2.73 -27.46 -1.51
C GLU A 261 -2.56 -26.33 -0.50
N ILE A 262 -3.25 -25.20 -0.72
CA ILE A 262 -3.27 -24.04 0.18
C ILE A 262 -3.76 -24.44 1.58
N LEU A 263 -4.83 -25.23 1.67
CA LEU A 263 -5.36 -25.71 2.94
C LEU A 263 -4.41 -26.67 3.66
N ARG A 264 -3.70 -27.53 2.92
CA ARG A 264 -2.68 -28.42 3.49
C ARG A 264 -1.52 -27.61 4.06
N ARG A 265 -0.97 -26.68 3.26
CA ARG A 265 0.10 -25.78 3.65
C ARG A 265 -0.25 -24.94 4.88
N TYR A 266 -1.47 -24.39 4.91
CA TYR A 266 -1.99 -23.68 6.09
C TYR A 266 -2.00 -24.54 7.36
N ARG A 267 -2.44 -25.79 7.26
CA ARG A 267 -2.49 -26.72 8.41
C ARG A 267 -1.09 -27.07 8.90
N GLU A 268 -0.13 -27.26 8.01
CA GLU A 268 1.28 -27.51 8.34
C GLU A 268 1.88 -26.31 9.09
N LEU A 269 1.75 -25.10 8.53
CA LEU A 269 2.24 -23.86 9.13
C LEU A 269 1.58 -23.60 10.50
N SER A 270 0.27 -23.84 10.61
CA SER A 270 -0.45 -23.66 11.88
C SER A 270 0.02 -24.61 12.97
N LYS A 271 0.50 -25.81 12.62
CA LYS A 271 1.09 -26.76 13.59
C LYS A 271 2.51 -26.33 13.97
N MET A 272 3.32 -25.94 12.99
CA MET A 272 4.72 -25.54 13.17
C MET A 272 4.85 -24.29 14.06
N TYR A 273 4.08 -23.24 13.75
CA TYR A 273 4.13 -21.97 14.48
C TYR A 273 3.21 -21.93 15.70
N ARG A 274 2.39 -22.97 15.91
CA ARG A 274 1.33 -23.03 16.93
C ARG A 274 0.39 -21.80 16.94
N SER A 275 0.36 -21.03 15.85
CA SER A 275 -0.45 -19.83 15.68
C SER A 275 -1.13 -19.86 14.31
N ARG A 276 -2.46 -19.88 14.33
CA ARG A 276 -3.28 -19.77 13.11
C ARG A 276 -3.09 -18.43 12.42
N LYS A 277 -2.78 -17.38 13.18
CA LYS A 277 -2.64 -16.02 12.65
C LYS A 277 -1.33 -15.89 11.86
N ILE A 278 -0.21 -16.32 12.44
CA ILE A 278 1.09 -16.36 11.75
C ILE A 278 1.02 -17.25 10.50
N ALA A 279 0.36 -18.41 10.58
CA ALA A 279 0.19 -19.28 9.44
C ALA A 279 -0.58 -18.62 8.28
N ARG A 280 -1.56 -17.75 8.57
CA ARG A 280 -2.26 -16.97 7.54
C ARG A 280 -1.34 -15.93 6.90
N THR A 281 -0.54 -15.23 7.69
CA THR A 281 0.41 -14.23 7.18
C THR A 281 1.44 -14.87 6.25
N ILE A 282 2.06 -15.99 6.66
CA ILE A 282 3.04 -16.71 5.82
C ILE A 282 2.41 -17.19 4.51
N LEU A 283 1.22 -17.79 4.59
CA LEU A 283 0.51 -18.25 3.40
C LEU A 283 0.09 -17.08 2.50
N GLY A 284 -0.30 -15.95 3.09
CA GLY A 284 -0.62 -14.73 2.38
C GLY A 284 0.59 -14.19 1.62
N GLU A 285 1.78 -14.22 2.23
CA GLU A 285 3.04 -13.88 1.58
C GLU A 285 3.36 -14.83 0.41
N GLU A 286 3.27 -16.15 0.63
CA GLU A 286 3.54 -17.17 -0.41
C GLU A 286 2.64 -17.00 -1.65
N VAL A 287 1.41 -16.52 -1.46
CA VAL A 287 0.42 -16.33 -2.53
C VAL A 287 0.39 -14.90 -3.08
N SER A 288 1.00 -13.94 -2.38
CA SER A 288 0.85 -12.50 -2.66
C SER A 288 1.28 -12.10 -4.07
N GLU A 289 2.38 -12.65 -4.57
CA GLU A 289 2.91 -12.31 -5.89
C GLU A 289 1.95 -12.68 -7.02
N GLU A 290 1.41 -13.92 -6.98
CA GLU A 290 0.43 -14.37 -7.96
C GLU A 290 -0.93 -13.66 -7.78
N ALA A 291 -1.30 -13.37 -6.54
CA ALA A 291 -2.52 -12.62 -6.21
C ALA A 291 -2.49 -11.19 -6.76
N ILE A 292 -1.37 -10.48 -6.63
CA ILE A 292 -1.19 -9.11 -7.12
C ILE A 292 -1.20 -9.07 -8.65
N ARG A 293 -0.48 -9.99 -9.32
CA ARG A 293 -0.47 -10.07 -10.79
C ARG A 293 -1.86 -10.27 -11.39
N ASN A 294 -2.72 -11.01 -10.71
CA ASN A 294 -4.07 -11.28 -11.16
C ASN A 294 -5.10 -10.23 -10.70
N ALA A 295 -4.76 -9.37 -9.74
CA ALA A 295 -5.69 -8.39 -9.21
C ALA A 295 -5.80 -7.20 -10.17
N ASN A 296 -6.89 -7.16 -10.94
CA ASN A 296 -7.19 -6.06 -11.84
C ASN A 296 -8.67 -5.69 -11.74
N THR A 297 -9.06 -5.12 -10.59
CA THR A 297 -10.44 -4.72 -10.33
C THR A 297 -10.61 -3.23 -10.55
N ALA A 298 -11.66 -2.83 -11.27
CA ALA A 298 -12.00 -1.42 -11.48
C ALA A 298 -12.49 -0.70 -10.20
N ALA A 299 -12.71 -1.44 -9.11
CA ALA A 299 -13.25 -0.89 -7.87
C ALA A 299 -12.40 -1.25 -6.64
N ALA A 300 -12.20 -0.27 -5.77
CA ALA A 300 -11.55 -0.40 -4.48
C ALA A 300 -12.46 0.04 -3.33
N ARG A 301 -12.18 -0.42 -2.11
CA ARG A 301 -12.95 -0.03 -0.91
C ARG A 301 -12.09 0.79 0.03
N ILE A 302 -12.60 1.92 0.50
CA ILE A 302 -12.11 2.54 1.74
C ILE A 302 -12.45 1.61 2.90
N ALA A 303 -11.49 0.80 3.30
CA ALA A 303 -11.68 -0.26 4.28
C ALA A 303 -11.59 0.25 5.71
N ARG A 304 -10.79 1.30 5.92
CA ARG A 304 -10.56 1.86 7.24
C ARG A 304 -10.16 3.33 7.14
N VAL A 305 -10.67 4.13 8.06
CA VAL A 305 -10.27 5.53 8.29
C VAL A 305 -10.02 5.66 9.78
N VAL A 306 -8.80 6.01 10.16
CA VAL A 306 -8.44 6.23 11.57
C VAL A 306 -7.89 7.64 11.71
N VAL A 307 -8.40 8.35 12.70
CA VAL A 307 -7.95 9.69 13.07
C VAL A 307 -7.46 9.63 14.51
N HIS A 308 -6.31 10.23 14.76
CA HIS A 308 -5.72 10.38 16.07
C HIS A 308 -6.74 11.01 17.04
N PRO A 309 -6.89 10.50 18.29
CA PRO A 309 -7.94 10.92 19.22
C PRO A 309 -8.10 12.43 19.36
N ASP A 310 -6.99 13.15 19.58
CA ASP A 310 -6.98 14.60 19.79
C ASP A 310 -7.46 15.41 18.59
N TYR A 311 -7.49 14.80 17.41
CA TYR A 311 -7.76 15.43 16.13
C TYR A 311 -9.07 14.95 15.48
N ARG A 312 -9.83 14.07 16.16
CA ARG A 312 -11.10 13.49 15.65
C ARG A 312 -12.21 14.52 15.46
N GLY A 313 -12.27 15.52 16.34
CA GLY A 313 -13.35 16.52 16.38
C GLY A 313 -13.31 17.57 15.27
N ASP A 314 -12.21 17.66 14.52
CA ASP A 314 -11.95 18.81 13.62
C ASP A 314 -12.31 18.53 12.14
N GLY A 315 -13.08 17.48 11.86
CA GLY A 315 -13.49 17.15 10.48
C GLY A 315 -12.41 16.48 9.62
N ARG A 316 -11.23 16.17 10.19
CA ARG A 316 -10.12 15.51 9.48
C ARG A 316 -10.51 14.14 8.91
N GLY A 317 -11.44 13.41 9.54
CA GLY A 317 -11.93 12.14 9.00
C GLY A 317 -12.66 12.30 7.66
N ALA A 318 -13.51 13.32 7.53
CA ALA A 318 -14.18 13.64 6.27
C ALA A 318 -13.19 14.14 5.22
N LEU A 319 -12.20 14.94 5.62
CA LEU A 319 -11.10 15.35 4.73
C LEU A 319 -10.31 14.15 4.22
N ALA A 320 -9.96 13.21 5.09
CA ALA A 320 -9.21 12.01 4.73
C ALA A 320 -9.94 11.18 3.65
N VAL A 321 -11.25 11.01 3.79
CA VAL A 321 -12.09 10.36 2.76
C VAL A 321 -12.09 11.15 1.45
N LYS A 322 -12.23 12.48 1.49
CA LYS A 322 -12.18 13.32 0.28
C LYS A 322 -10.85 13.19 -0.46
N MET A 323 -9.74 13.20 0.27
CA MET A 323 -8.39 13.04 -0.31
C MET A 323 -8.20 11.64 -0.90
N ALA A 324 -8.74 10.59 -0.27
CA ALA A 324 -8.71 9.23 -0.82
C ALA A 324 -9.55 9.09 -2.11
N LEU A 325 -10.67 9.81 -2.21
CA LEU A 325 -11.45 9.89 -3.45
C LEU A 325 -10.72 10.66 -4.55
N GLU A 326 -9.97 11.70 -4.20
CA GLU A 326 -9.13 12.45 -5.14
C GLU A 326 -7.96 11.60 -5.65
N LEU A 327 -7.32 10.81 -4.79
CA LEU A 327 -6.30 9.81 -5.18
C LEU A 327 -6.83 8.76 -6.17
N SER A 328 -8.13 8.46 -6.10
CA SER A 328 -8.77 7.42 -6.91
C SER A 328 -9.28 7.93 -8.26
N LYS A 329 -9.18 9.24 -8.51
CA LYS A 329 -9.43 9.87 -9.80
C LYS A 329 -8.10 10.05 -10.53
#